data_AF-A0AB35HWX8-F1
#
_entry.id   AF-A0AB35HWX8-F1
#
_cell.length_a   1.000
_cell.length_b   1.000
_cell.length_c   1.000
_cell.angle_alpha   90.00
_cell.angle_beta   90.00
_cell.angle_gamma   90.00
#
_symmetry.space_group_name_H-M   'P 1'
#
loop_
_entity.id
_entity.type
_entity.pdbx_description
1 polymer ?
#
loop_
_entity_poly.entity_id
_entity_poly.type
_entity_poly.pdbx_seq_one_letter_code
_entity_poly.pdbx_strand_id
1 'polypeptide(L)'
;MSAALLTTACSHTVQVDGEFPQPVGRQHPLTVGIYLSDEFSNFTHHEDSEDREEWNISTGRAQKNLFQTVLGSMFTETILLSSYPQNLPEDVELVIVPEVRELQFTMPRETRVNIFEVWIKYDMHAYNPQGESVANWVITAYGKTPTAFLKSQEDALAQAINVALRDAGATLFTGFEQVPELQALLANKRRALSMKQNESAEEQPAD
;
A
#
# COMPACT_ATOMS: atom_id res chain seq x y z
N MET A 1 9.60 12.71 54.57
CA MET A 1 10.02 13.28 53.28
C MET A 1 10.02 12.16 52.27
N SER A 2 8.95 12.02 51.49
CA SER A 2 8.89 11.08 50.38
C SER A 2 9.52 11.75 49.16
N ALA A 3 10.65 11.22 48.70
CA ALA A 3 11.23 11.59 47.42
C ALA A 3 10.47 10.85 46.32
N ALA A 4 9.66 11.56 45.55
CA ALA A 4 9.06 11.03 44.33
C ALA A 4 10.12 11.01 43.23
N LEU A 5 10.57 9.82 42.82
CA LEU A 5 11.34 9.65 41.59
C LEU A 5 10.38 9.81 40.41
N LEU A 6 10.54 10.88 39.63
CA LEU A 6 9.94 11.01 38.31
C LEU A 6 10.79 10.15 37.36
N THR A 7 10.33 8.95 37.03
CA THR A 7 10.90 8.18 35.91
C THR A 7 10.42 8.82 34.62
N THR A 8 11.30 9.49 33.89
CA THR A 8 11.06 9.86 32.50
C THR A 8 11.05 8.57 31.68
N ALA A 9 9.87 8.08 31.30
CA ALA A 9 9.77 7.04 30.26
C ALA A 9 10.31 7.65 28.96
N CYS A 10 11.38 7.07 28.41
CA CYS A 10 11.86 7.46 27.08
C CYS A 10 10.87 6.90 26.05
N SER A 11 10.53 7.73 25.07
CA SER A 11 9.61 7.40 23.98
C SER A 11 10.31 7.67 22.67
N HIS A 12 10.26 6.69 21.77
CA HIS A 12 10.83 6.75 20.43
C HIS A 12 9.75 7.17 19.43
N THR A 13 10.03 8.18 18.61
CA THR A 13 9.13 8.61 17.54
C THR A 13 9.83 8.45 16.20
N VAL A 14 9.20 7.70 15.30
CA VAL A 14 9.69 7.44 13.95
C VAL A 14 8.71 8.05 12.96
N GLN A 15 9.21 8.93 12.11
CA GLN A 15 8.47 9.48 10.98
C GLN A 15 9.03 8.86 9.70
N VAL A 16 8.19 8.15 8.94
CA VAL A 16 8.64 7.44 7.75
C VAL A 16 8.38 8.26 6.49
N ASP A 17 9.47 8.87 6.03
CA ASP A 17 9.79 9.44 4.72
C ASP A 17 9.94 8.42 3.60
N GLY A 18 9.16 8.45 2.52
CA GLY A 18 9.37 7.57 1.38
C GLY A 18 8.97 8.18 0.03
N GLU A 19 9.92 8.14 -0.91
CA GLU A 19 9.66 8.25 -2.34
C GLU A 19 9.85 6.88 -2.99
N PHE A 20 8.89 6.49 -3.82
CA PHE A 20 8.84 5.18 -4.46
C PHE A 20 8.85 5.36 -5.97
N PRO A 21 9.60 4.55 -6.73
CA PRO A 21 9.60 4.64 -8.18
C PRO A 21 8.29 4.10 -8.75
N GLN A 22 7.85 4.67 -9.88
CA GLN A 22 6.78 4.09 -10.68
C GLN A 22 7.25 2.77 -11.30
N PRO A 23 6.55 1.64 -11.07
CA PRO A 23 6.80 0.40 -11.79
C PRO A 23 6.63 0.59 -13.31
N VAL A 24 7.49 -0.09 -14.08
CA VAL A 24 7.42 -0.08 -15.55
C VAL A 24 6.74 -1.37 -16.02
N GLY A 25 5.63 -1.22 -16.72
CA GLY A 25 4.93 -2.34 -17.36
C GLY A 25 3.74 -1.88 -18.19
N ARG A 26 3.02 -2.84 -18.76
CA ARG A 26 1.82 -2.56 -19.55
C ARG A 26 0.66 -2.23 -18.63
N GLN A 27 0.07 -1.05 -18.80
CA GLN A 27 -1.13 -0.65 -18.08
C GLN A 27 -2.33 -1.57 -18.39
N HIS A 28 -3.18 -1.74 -17.40
CA HIS A 28 -4.48 -2.38 -17.54
C HIS A 28 -5.52 -1.38 -18.05
N PRO A 29 -6.37 -1.76 -19.02
CA PRO A 29 -7.32 -0.84 -19.66
C PRO A 29 -8.57 -0.66 -18.79
N LEU A 30 -8.42 -0.08 -17.61
CA LEU A 30 -9.49 0.24 -16.66
C LEU A 30 -9.33 1.69 -16.19
N THR A 31 -10.46 2.33 -15.88
CA THR A 31 -10.48 3.53 -15.04
C THR A 31 -10.70 3.12 -13.59
N VAL A 32 -9.72 3.36 -12.73
CA VAL A 32 -9.70 2.87 -11.35
C VAL A 32 -9.79 4.01 -10.35
N GLY A 33 -10.78 3.95 -9.46
CA GLY A 33 -10.82 4.78 -8.27
C GLY A 33 -9.86 4.25 -7.20
N ILE A 34 -9.06 5.11 -6.59
CA ILE A 34 -8.20 4.77 -5.45
C ILE A 34 -8.75 5.51 -4.25
N TYR A 35 -9.23 4.79 -3.25
CA TYR A 35 -9.65 5.39 -1.99
C TYR A 35 -8.69 5.01 -0.88
N LEU A 36 -8.03 6.02 -0.32
CA LEU A 36 -7.15 5.87 0.83
C LEU A 36 -7.84 6.53 2.02
N SER A 37 -8.32 5.72 2.96
CA SER A 37 -9.03 6.23 4.15
C SER A 37 -8.13 7.15 4.99
N ASP A 38 -8.74 7.93 5.88
CA ASP A 38 -8.00 8.75 6.83
C ASP A 38 -7.14 7.88 7.77
N GLU A 39 -7.66 6.71 8.17
CA GLU A 39 -6.92 5.73 8.98
C GLU A 39 -5.68 5.24 8.24
N PHE A 40 -5.81 4.88 6.97
CA PHE A 40 -4.67 4.48 6.14
C PHE A 40 -3.69 5.65 5.93
N SER A 41 -4.20 6.82 5.56
CA SER A 41 -3.38 7.97 5.20
C SER A 41 -2.64 8.60 6.40
N ASN A 42 -3.15 8.39 7.61
CA ASN A 42 -2.57 8.91 8.85
C ASN A 42 -2.11 7.78 9.80
N PHE A 43 -1.94 6.56 9.29
CA PHE A 43 -1.61 5.39 10.10
C PHE A 43 -0.35 5.62 10.94
N THR A 44 -0.47 5.34 12.23
CA THR A 44 0.61 5.33 13.20
C THR A 44 0.52 4.06 14.02
N HIS A 45 1.58 3.24 13.98
CA HIS A 45 1.73 2.10 14.87
C HIS A 45 2.20 2.61 16.23
N HIS A 46 1.50 2.21 17.29
CA HIS A 46 1.89 2.51 18.66
C HIS A 46 2.21 1.19 19.36
N GLU A 47 3.35 1.15 20.04
CA GLU A 47 3.77 0.00 20.82
C GLU A 47 4.37 0.44 22.14
N ASP A 48 3.80 -0.06 23.23
CA ASP A 48 4.31 0.12 24.59
C ASP A 48 4.10 -1.21 25.31
N SER A 49 5.19 -1.84 25.76
CA SER A 49 5.17 -3.18 26.35
C SER A 49 6.18 -3.31 27.48
N GLU A 50 6.02 -4.31 28.35
CA GLU A 50 6.93 -4.51 29.48
C GLU A 50 8.40 -4.66 29.06
N ASP A 51 8.64 -5.20 27.86
CA ASP A 51 9.98 -5.51 27.34
C ASP A 51 10.54 -4.42 26.40
N ARG A 52 9.75 -3.40 26.04
CA ARG A 52 10.13 -2.38 25.04
C ARG A 52 9.76 -0.97 25.52
N GLU A 53 10.67 0.00 25.33
CA GLU A 53 10.33 1.42 25.45
C GLU A 53 9.20 1.78 24.47
N GLU A 54 8.47 2.87 24.73
CA GLU A 54 7.36 3.29 23.87
C GLU A 54 7.86 3.63 22.45
N TRP A 55 7.19 3.10 21.42
CA TRP A 55 7.43 3.39 20.01
C TRP A 55 6.18 3.95 19.35
N ASN A 56 6.32 5.11 18.72
CA ASN A 56 5.31 5.73 17.88
C ASN A 56 5.85 5.84 16.44
N ILE A 57 5.31 5.03 15.53
CA ILE A 57 5.82 4.87 14.16
C ILE A 57 4.76 5.34 13.17
N SER A 58 4.93 6.54 12.62
CA SER A 58 4.01 7.10 11.64
C SER A 58 4.43 6.71 10.22
N THR A 59 3.60 5.91 9.54
CA THR A 59 3.85 5.43 8.16
C THR A 59 2.85 5.95 7.13
N GLY A 60 1.75 6.56 7.57
CA GLY A 60 0.63 7.01 6.73
C GLY A 60 1.02 7.79 5.47
N ARG A 61 1.98 8.73 5.61
CA ARG A 61 2.48 9.52 4.47
C ARG A 61 3.21 8.65 3.43
N ALA A 62 4.16 7.83 3.86
CA ALA A 62 4.92 6.97 2.94
C ALA A 62 4.05 5.91 2.28
N GLN A 63 3.14 5.25 3.01
CA GLN A 63 2.23 4.27 2.40
C GLN A 63 1.28 4.92 1.40
N LYS A 64 0.75 6.12 1.70
CA LYS A 64 -0.05 6.88 0.73
C LYS A 64 0.73 7.14 -0.55
N ASN A 65 1.95 7.66 -0.43
CA ASN A 65 2.81 7.91 -1.57
C ASN A 65 3.08 6.64 -2.38
N LEU A 66 3.38 5.52 -1.72
CA LEU A 66 3.61 4.23 -2.35
C LEU A 66 2.40 3.80 -3.18
N PHE A 67 1.22 3.68 -2.54
CA PHE A 67 0.04 3.12 -3.18
C PHE A 67 -0.47 4.02 -4.30
N GLN A 68 -0.42 5.35 -4.14
CA GLN A 68 -0.75 6.28 -5.23
C GLN A 68 0.20 6.12 -6.42
N THR A 69 1.50 5.99 -6.17
CA THR A 69 2.50 5.85 -7.22
C THR A 69 2.35 4.55 -8.00
N VAL A 70 2.21 3.43 -7.27
CA VAL A 70 2.15 2.09 -7.87
C VAL A 70 0.81 1.87 -8.58
N LEU A 71 -0.31 2.14 -7.93
CA LEU A 71 -1.62 1.99 -8.57
C LEU A 71 -1.77 2.96 -9.75
N GLY A 72 -1.30 4.20 -9.60
CA GLY A 72 -1.32 5.21 -10.66
C GLY A 72 -0.59 4.80 -11.94
N SER A 73 0.43 3.94 -11.84
CA SER A 73 1.16 3.44 -13.02
C SER A 73 0.57 2.14 -13.58
N MET A 74 -0.34 1.47 -12.88
CA MET A 74 -0.88 0.16 -13.26
C MET A 74 -2.06 0.24 -14.23
N PHE A 75 -2.81 1.34 -14.23
CA PHE A 75 -4.05 1.47 -14.99
C PHE A 75 -3.95 2.60 -16.01
N THR A 76 -4.79 2.55 -17.04
CA THR A 76 -4.86 3.60 -18.06
C THR A 76 -5.34 4.93 -17.50
N GLU A 77 -6.22 4.90 -16.50
CA GLU A 77 -6.71 6.07 -15.79
C GLU A 77 -6.87 5.73 -14.31
N THR A 78 -6.49 6.66 -13.43
CA THR A 78 -6.65 6.49 -11.98
C THR A 78 -7.14 7.77 -11.33
N ILE A 79 -8.21 7.67 -10.56
CA ILE A 79 -8.83 8.80 -9.88
C ILE A 79 -8.64 8.61 -8.38
N LEU A 80 -7.91 9.52 -7.74
CA LEU A 80 -7.85 9.55 -6.28
C LEU A 80 -9.19 10.06 -5.73
N LEU A 81 -9.89 9.21 -5.00
CA LEU A 81 -11.18 9.52 -4.41
C LEU A 81 -10.98 10.20 -3.05
N SER A 82 -11.66 11.33 -2.84
CA SER A 82 -11.71 12.00 -1.54
C SER A 82 -12.70 11.36 -0.56
N SER A 83 -13.66 10.57 -1.08
CA SER A 83 -14.67 9.86 -0.31
C SER A 83 -15.09 8.60 -1.06
N TYR A 84 -15.45 7.56 -0.31
CA TYR A 84 -16.03 6.32 -0.82
C TYR A 84 -16.94 5.73 0.27
N PRO A 85 -18.12 5.16 -0.05
CA PRO A 85 -18.66 4.82 -1.38
C PRO A 85 -19.46 5.94 -2.08
N GLN A 86 -19.45 7.16 -1.57
CA GLN A 86 -20.26 8.27 -2.11
C GLN A 86 -19.54 9.04 -3.23
N ASN A 87 -20.33 9.61 -4.15
CA ASN A 87 -19.88 10.51 -5.22
C ASN A 87 -18.83 9.90 -6.16
N LEU A 88 -19.00 8.62 -6.50
CA LEU A 88 -18.11 7.95 -7.44
C LEU A 88 -18.29 8.55 -8.85
N PRO A 89 -17.20 8.91 -9.56
CA PRO A 89 -17.30 9.32 -10.96
C PRO A 89 -17.90 8.22 -11.85
N GLU A 90 -18.69 8.62 -12.85
CA GLU A 90 -19.48 7.69 -13.68
C GLU A 90 -18.62 6.73 -14.51
N ASP A 91 -17.37 7.09 -14.81
CA ASP A 91 -16.44 6.33 -15.62
C ASP A 91 -15.55 5.37 -14.82
N VAL A 92 -15.62 5.39 -13.49
CA VAL A 92 -14.88 4.43 -12.66
C VAL A 92 -15.48 3.04 -12.84
N GLU A 93 -14.60 2.06 -13.10
CA GLU A 93 -14.98 0.66 -13.32
C GLU A 93 -14.63 -0.24 -12.13
N LEU A 94 -13.67 0.19 -11.30
CA LEU A 94 -13.18 -0.54 -10.14
C LEU A 94 -12.68 0.46 -9.09
N VAL A 95 -12.97 0.23 -7.82
CA VAL A 95 -12.40 0.99 -6.71
C VAL A 95 -11.50 0.09 -5.89
N ILE A 96 -10.24 0.51 -5.69
CA ILE A 96 -9.27 -0.18 -4.82
C ILE A 96 -9.17 0.55 -3.49
N VAL A 97 -9.33 -0.20 -2.40
CA VAL A 97 -9.29 0.30 -1.02
C VAL A 97 -8.29 -0.54 -0.23
N PRO A 98 -7.05 -0.05 0.00
CA PRO A 98 -6.10 -0.70 0.89
C PRO A 98 -6.34 -0.31 2.35
N GLU A 99 -6.16 -1.28 3.25
CA GLU A 99 -6.21 -1.11 4.70
C GLU A 99 -4.95 -1.70 5.33
N VAL A 100 -4.45 -1.08 6.40
CA VAL A 100 -3.32 -1.64 7.16
C VAL A 100 -3.88 -2.69 8.10
N ARG A 101 -3.51 -3.95 7.91
CA ARG A 101 -3.91 -5.03 8.82
C ARG A 101 -3.01 -5.06 10.05
N GLU A 102 -1.70 -5.04 9.83
CA GLU A 102 -0.72 -5.08 10.90
C GLU A 102 0.63 -4.54 10.44
N LEU A 103 1.33 -3.91 11.40
CA LEU A 103 2.75 -3.61 11.33
C LEU A 103 3.42 -4.31 12.50
N GLN A 104 4.47 -5.07 12.21
CA GLN A 104 5.28 -5.75 13.22
C GLN A 104 6.75 -5.43 12.96
N PHE A 105 7.52 -5.31 14.04
CA PHE A 105 8.97 -5.14 13.92
C PHE A 105 9.72 -5.89 15.03
N THR A 106 10.95 -6.25 14.69
CA THR A 106 11.89 -6.92 15.57
C THR A 106 13.14 -6.06 15.72
N MET A 107 13.58 -5.87 16.96
CA MET A 107 14.72 -5.05 17.31
C MET A 107 16.03 -5.86 17.29
N PRO A 108 17.18 -5.21 17.04
CA PRO A 108 18.49 -5.86 17.07
C PRO A 108 18.79 -6.70 18.32
N ARG A 109 18.33 -6.23 19.49
CA ARG A 109 18.55 -6.91 20.77
C ARG A 109 17.85 -8.27 20.85
N GLU A 110 16.80 -8.49 20.06
CA GLU A 110 15.97 -9.70 20.08
C GLU A 110 16.53 -10.78 19.14
N THR A 111 17.14 -10.39 18.02
CA THR A 111 17.69 -11.32 17.01
C THR A 111 19.18 -11.59 17.17
N ARG A 112 19.89 -10.82 18.00
CA ARG A 112 21.37 -10.81 18.12
C ARG A 112 22.08 -10.46 16.80
N VAL A 113 21.36 -9.87 15.86
CA VAL A 113 21.89 -9.30 14.62
C VAL A 113 21.63 -7.80 14.66
N ASN A 114 22.60 -6.98 14.24
CA ASN A 114 22.49 -5.52 14.34
C ASN A 114 21.59 -4.91 13.23
N ILE A 115 20.37 -5.42 13.07
CA ILE A 115 19.38 -4.99 12.09
C ILE A 115 17.98 -4.97 12.70
N PHE A 116 17.14 -4.06 12.23
CA PHE A 116 15.69 -4.18 12.39
C PHE A 116 15.13 -5.04 11.27
N GLU A 117 14.05 -5.74 11.60
CA GLU A 117 13.21 -6.45 10.64
C GLU A 117 11.77 -5.96 10.81
N VAL A 118 11.08 -5.78 9.70
CA VAL A 118 9.73 -5.21 9.64
C VAL A 118 8.87 -6.05 8.73
N TRP A 119 7.66 -6.34 9.19
CA TRP A 119 6.59 -6.94 8.40
C TRP A 119 5.40 -5.99 8.39
N ILE A 120 4.84 -5.77 7.21
CA ILE A 120 3.59 -5.02 7.06
C ILE A 120 2.63 -5.88 6.26
N LYS A 121 1.40 -6.05 6.77
CA LYS A 121 0.33 -6.68 6.02
C LYS A 121 -0.74 -5.67 5.69
N TYR A 122 -1.21 -5.75 4.44
CA TYR A 122 -2.33 -4.95 3.95
C TYR A 122 -3.47 -5.85 3.55
N ASP A 123 -4.67 -5.43 3.93
CA ASP A 123 -5.90 -5.92 3.34
C ASP A 123 -6.25 -5.09 2.12
N MET A 124 -6.43 -5.77 1.01
CA MET A 124 -6.73 -5.15 -0.27
C MET A 124 -8.16 -5.52 -0.66
N HIS A 125 -8.97 -4.49 -0.87
CA HIS A 125 -10.34 -4.64 -1.31
C HIS A 125 -10.51 -4.00 -2.68
N ALA A 126 -11.21 -4.70 -3.57
CA ALA A 126 -11.66 -4.16 -4.85
C ALA A 126 -13.17 -4.24 -4.95
N TYR A 127 -13.81 -3.15 -5.33
CA TYR A 127 -15.27 -3.03 -5.46
C TYR A 127 -15.65 -2.56 -6.85
N ASN A 128 -16.81 -2.98 -7.33
CA ASN A 128 -17.41 -2.43 -8.55
C ASN A 128 -18.10 -1.09 -8.26
N PRO A 129 -18.60 -0.36 -9.28
CA PRO A 129 -19.23 0.94 -9.08
C PRO A 129 -20.52 0.90 -8.26
N GLN A 130 -21.13 -0.27 -8.10
CA GLN A 130 -22.31 -0.51 -7.28
C GLN A 130 -21.95 -0.76 -5.81
N GLY A 131 -20.65 -0.80 -5.47
CA GLY A 131 -20.15 -1.09 -4.12
C GLY A 131 -20.07 -2.58 -3.78
N GLU A 132 -20.29 -3.46 -4.75
CA GLU A 132 -20.19 -4.91 -4.55
C GLU A 132 -18.72 -5.36 -4.58
N SER A 133 -18.37 -6.27 -3.69
CA SER A 133 -17.01 -6.83 -3.62
C SER A 133 -16.67 -7.60 -4.90
N VAL A 134 -15.60 -7.19 -5.58
CA VAL A 134 -15.02 -7.88 -6.74
C VAL A 134 -13.93 -8.85 -6.30
N ALA A 135 -13.02 -8.40 -5.44
CA ALA A 135 -11.91 -9.22 -4.95
C ALA A 135 -11.42 -8.74 -3.58
N ASN A 136 -10.93 -9.68 -2.78
CA ASN A 136 -10.23 -9.40 -1.53
C ASN A 136 -8.95 -10.22 -1.49
N TRP A 137 -7.82 -9.59 -1.23
CA TRP A 137 -6.54 -10.29 -1.13
C TRP A 137 -5.63 -9.61 -0.11
N VAL A 138 -4.58 -10.31 0.29
CA VAL A 138 -3.64 -9.84 1.30
C VAL A 138 -2.29 -9.61 0.63
N ILE A 139 -1.65 -8.50 0.97
CA ILE A 139 -0.25 -8.24 0.65
C ILE A 139 0.54 -8.36 1.95
N THR A 140 1.61 -9.14 1.95
CA THR A 140 2.60 -9.17 3.03
C THR A 140 3.90 -8.65 2.48
N ALA A 141 4.50 -7.71 3.17
CA ALA A 141 5.76 -7.10 2.77
C ALA A 141 6.78 -7.16 3.90
N TYR A 142 8.03 -7.35 3.53
CA TYR A 142 9.13 -7.50 4.46
C TYR A 142 10.27 -6.52 4.17
N GLY A 143 10.85 -5.96 5.23
CA GLY A 143 11.99 -5.07 5.14
C GLY A 143 12.98 -5.29 6.26
N LYS A 144 14.25 -5.01 5.96
CA LYS A 144 15.32 -5.06 6.95
C LYS A 144 16.22 -3.84 6.80
N THR A 145 16.90 -3.47 7.88
CA THR A 145 17.87 -2.37 7.83
C THR A 145 18.98 -2.68 6.81
N PRO A 146 19.22 -1.82 5.80
CA PRO A 146 20.22 -2.09 4.75
C PRO A 146 21.66 -2.06 5.26
N THR A 147 21.95 -1.20 6.25
CA THR A 147 23.31 -1.00 6.77
C THR A 147 23.32 -0.98 8.30
N ALA A 148 24.30 -1.64 8.91
CA ALA A 148 24.44 -1.70 10.37
C ALA A 148 24.97 -0.39 11.02
N PHE A 149 25.30 0.65 10.23
CA PHE A 149 25.93 1.89 10.69
C PHE A 149 24.99 3.10 10.59
N LEU A 150 23.80 3.00 11.18
CA LEU A 150 22.88 4.13 11.24
C LEU A 150 23.06 4.92 12.54
N LYS A 151 22.77 6.22 12.47
CA LYS A 151 23.05 7.18 13.54
C LYS A 151 22.13 7.00 14.75
N SER A 152 20.93 6.46 14.54
CA SER A 152 19.93 6.20 15.57
C SER A 152 19.11 4.94 15.28
N GLN A 153 18.38 4.45 16.28
CA GLN A 153 17.47 3.31 16.12
C GLN A 153 16.24 3.68 15.27
N GLU A 154 15.77 4.91 15.41
CA GLU A 154 14.66 5.49 14.66
C GLU A 154 14.99 5.56 13.17
N ASP A 155 16.20 6.03 12.80
CA ASP A 155 16.67 6.04 11.41
C ASP A 155 16.75 4.62 10.85
N ALA A 156 17.19 3.65 11.66
CA ALA A 156 17.32 2.26 11.27
C ALA A 156 15.98 1.57 11.03
N LEU A 157 15.01 1.84 11.89
CA LEU A 157 13.65 1.36 11.74
C LEU A 157 12.96 2.02 10.54
N ALA A 158 13.10 3.34 10.37
CA ALA A 158 12.56 4.05 9.21
C ALA A 158 13.08 3.51 7.88
N GLN A 159 14.38 3.15 7.80
CA GLN A 159 14.93 2.50 6.60
C GLN A 159 14.37 1.10 6.38
N ALA A 160 14.25 0.28 7.43
CA ALA A 160 13.66 -1.05 7.31
C ALA A 160 12.21 -0.98 6.83
N ILE A 161 11.42 -0.04 7.37
CA ILE A 161 10.05 0.22 6.92
C ILE A 161 10.02 0.65 5.46
N ASN A 162 10.90 1.55 5.03
CA ASN A 162 10.98 1.96 3.62
C ASN A 162 11.31 0.79 2.68
N VAL A 163 12.15 -0.15 3.11
CA VAL A 163 12.40 -1.39 2.36
C VAL A 163 11.14 -2.24 2.30
N ALA A 164 10.41 -2.41 3.41
CA ALA A 164 9.14 -3.14 3.44
C ALA A 164 8.09 -2.48 2.53
N LEU A 165 8.00 -1.16 2.51
CA LEU A 165 7.09 -0.43 1.62
C LEU A 165 7.47 -0.61 0.14
N ARG A 166 8.77 -0.63 -0.20
CA ARG A 166 9.21 -0.97 -1.57
C ARG A 166 8.80 -2.39 -1.96
N ASP A 167 8.95 -3.34 -1.04
CA ASP A 167 8.53 -4.73 -1.24
C ASP A 167 7.00 -4.85 -1.40
N ALA A 168 6.21 -4.08 -0.63
CA ALA A 168 4.76 -3.98 -0.78
C ALA A 168 4.37 -3.48 -2.19
N GLY A 169 5.05 -2.45 -2.70
CA GLY A 169 4.83 -1.96 -4.06
C GLY A 169 5.13 -2.99 -5.14
N ALA A 170 6.24 -3.72 -5.00
CA ALA A 170 6.60 -4.79 -5.93
C ALA A 170 5.59 -5.95 -5.87
N THR A 171 5.17 -6.34 -4.68
CA THR A 171 4.17 -7.40 -4.45
C THR A 171 2.81 -7.00 -5.01
N LEU A 172 2.36 -5.76 -4.78
CA LEU A 172 1.14 -5.22 -5.36
C LEU A 172 1.18 -5.28 -6.89
N PHE A 173 2.24 -4.75 -7.49
CA PHE A 173 2.38 -4.66 -8.94
C PHE A 173 2.40 -6.03 -9.61
N THR A 174 3.19 -6.96 -9.09
CA THR A 174 3.36 -8.30 -9.67
C THR A 174 2.23 -9.27 -9.31
N GLY A 175 1.56 -9.06 -8.18
CA GLY A 175 0.51 -9.91 -7.64
C GLY A 175 -0.90 -9.59 -8.14
N PHE A 176 -1.14 -8.38 -8.66
CA PHE A 176 -2.49 -7.94 -9.05
C PHE A 176 -3.18 -8.88 -10.05
N GLU A 177 -2.50 -9.23 -11.16
CA GLU A 177 -3.05 -10.16 -12.16
C GLU A 177 -3.08 -11.63 -11.68
N GLN A 178 -2.49 -11.94 -10.53
CA GLN A 178 -2.51 -13.30 -9.95
C GLN A 178 -3.77 -13.56 -9.13
N VAL A 179 -4.51 -12.51 -8.76
CA VAL A 179 -5.82 -12.64 -8.09
C VAL A 179 -6.85 -13.10 -9.13
N PRO A 180 -7.47 -14.30 -9.00
CA PRO A 180 -8.30 -14.89 -10.05
C PRO A 180 -9.45 -14.00 -10.51
N GLU A 181 -10.12 -13.31 -9.58
CA GLU A 181 -11.25 -12.43 -9.85
C GLU A 181 -10.82 -11.21 -10.67
N LEU A 182 -9.67 -10.62 -10.33
CA LEU A 182 -9.09 -9.49 -11.07
C LEU A 182 -8.57 -9.92 -12.44
N GLN A 183 -7.97 -11.11 -12.53
CA GLN A 183 -7.56 -11.69 -13.80
C GLN A 183 -8.76 -11.89 -14.75
N ALA A 184 -9.87 -12.42 -14.22
CA ALA A 184 -11.10 -12.63 -14.97
C ALA A 184 -11.72 -11.29 -15.41
N LEU A 185 -11.76 -10.28 -14.53
CA LEU A 185 -12.21 -8.93 -14.85
C LEU A 185 -11.41 -8.34 -16.02
N LEU A 186 -10.08 -8.40 -15.95
CA LEU A 186 -9.19 -7.87 -16.99
C LEU A 186 -9.35 -8.62 -18.32
N ALA A 187 -9.49 -9.94 -18.28
CA ALA A 187 -9.74 -10.74 -19.48
C ALA A 187 -11.07 -10.38 -20.15
N ASN A 188 -12.14 -10.17 -19.36
CA ASN A 188 -13.44 -9.73 -19.85
C ASN A 188 -13.35 -8.35 -20.51
N LYS A 189 -12.71 -7.40 -19.85
CA LYS A 189 -12.52 -6.04 -20.37
C LYS A 189 -11.76 -6.04 -21.70
N ARG A 190 -10.64 -6.79 -21.79
CA ARG A 190 -9.86 -6.92 -23.03
C ARG A 190 -10.67 -7.53 -24.18
N ARG A 191 -11.50 -8.54 -23.90
CA ARG A 191 -12.41 -9.13 -24.90
C ARG A 191 -13.46 -8.13 -25.39
N ALA A 192 -14.10 -7.41 -24.48
CA ALA A 192 -15.10 -6.39 -24.83
C ALA A 192 -14.50 -5.28 -25.72
N LEU A 193 -13.28 -4.83 -25.40
CA LEU A 193 -12.57 -3.85 -26.21
C LEU A 193 -12.24 -4.38 -27.62
N SER A 194 -11.80 -5.64 -27.72
CA SER A 194 -11.52 -6.28 -29.01
C SER A 194 -12.77 -6.43 -29.89
N MET A 195 -13.93 -6.74 -29.30
CA MET A 195 -15.19 -6.84 -30.04
C MET A 195 -15.62 -5.47 -30.58
N LYS A 196 -15.58 -4.43 -29.73
CA LYS A 196 -15.92 -3.05 -30.13
C LYS A 196 -15.03 -2.52 -31.25
N GLN A 197 -13.74 -2.89 -31.25
CA GLN A 197 -12.80 -2.51 -32.32
C GLN A 197 -13.13 -3.18 -33.65
N ASN A 198 -13.52 -4.46 -33.64
CA ASN A 198 -13.89 -5.17 -34.86
C ASN A 198 -15.18 -4.62 -35.48
N GLU A 199 -16.20 -4.33 -34.66
CA GLU A 199 -17.46 -3.71 -35.13
C GLU A 199 -17.20 -2.34 -35.77
N SER A 200 -16.33 -1.52 -35.16
CA SER A 200 -15.96 -0.20 -35.69
C SER A 200 -15.19 -0.28 -37.01
N ALA A 201 -14.48 -1.38 -37.28
CA ALA A 201 -13.72 -1.60 -38.50
C ALA A 201 -14.59 -2.12 -39.66
N GLU A 202 -15.69 -2.84 -39.35
CA GLU A 202 -16.65 -3.32 -40.36
C GLU A 202 -17.64 -2.22 -40.81
N GLU A 203 -17.87 -1.18 -40.01
CA GLU A 203 -18.71 -0.03 -40.36
C GLU A 203 -18.01 1.06 -41.17
N GLN A 204 -16.69 0.96 -41.41
CA GLN A 204 -15.99 1.89 -42.30
C GLN A 204 -16.26 1.52 -43.77
N PRO A 205 -16.88 2.41 -44.57
CA PRO A 205 -17.16 2.11 -45.97
C PRO A 205 -15.83 1.93 -46.73
N ALA A 206 -15.78 0.88 -47.56
CA ALA A 206 -14.69 0.72 -48.52
C ALA A 206 -14.78 1.85 -49.55
N ASP A 207 -13.81 2.78 -49.51
CA ASP A 207 -13.59 3.77 -50.56
C ASP A 207 -13.23 3.11 -51.92
#